data_AF-K1SXW7-F1
#
_entry.id   AF-K1SXW7-F1
#
_cell.length_a   1.000
_cell.length_b   1.000
_cell.length_c   1.000
_cell.angle_alpha   90.00
_cell.angle_beta   90.00
_cell.angle_gamma   90.00
#
_symmetry.space_group_name_H-M   'P 1'
#
loop_
_entity.id
_entity.type
_entity.pdbx_description
1 polymer ?
#
loop_
_entity_poly.entity_id
_entity_poly.type
_entity_poly.pdbx_seq_one_letter_code
_entity_poly.pdbx_strand_id
1 'polypeptide(L)' 'MEKEFSPQEISAMILQKLKTDAENYLGQKITEAVITVPAYFSDSQRQATKDAGKIAGLEVKRIIN' A
#
# COMPACT_ATOMS: atom_id res chain seq x y z
N MET A 1 25.42 -8.56 5.06
CA MET A 1 24.70 -8.14 3.86
C MET A 1 23.46 -7.41 4.33
N GLU A 2 23.34 -6.11 4.05
CA GLU A 2 22.06 -5.43 4.21
C GLU A 2 21.06 -6.03 3.22
N LYS A 3 19.80 -6.16 3.63
CA LYS A 3 18.72 -6.54 2.71
C LYS A 3 18.39 -5.32 1.87
N GLU A 4 18.54 -5.44 0.55
CA GLU A 4 18.03 -4.45 -0.38
C GLU A 4 16.52 -4.61 -0.52
N PHE A 5 15.81 -3.50 -0.41
CA PHE A 5 14.37 -3.44 -0.61
C PHE A 5 14.05 -2.49 -1.74
N SER A 6 13.13 -2.88 -2.61
CA SER A 6 12.54 -1.98 -3.59
C SER A 6 11.69 -0.91 -2.88
N PRO A 7 11.48 0.26 -3.51
CA PRO A 7 10.59 1.29 -2.99
C PRO A 7 9.17 0.78 -2.68
N GLN A 8 8.67 -0.15 -3.49
CA GLN A 8 7.36 -0.77 -3.34
C GLN A 8 7.30 -1.67 -2.09
N GLU A 9 8.37 -2.42 -1.80
CA GLU A 9 8.45 -3.25 -0.60
C GLU A 9 8.50 -2.40 0.67
N ILE A 10 9.30 -1.33 0.69
CA ILE A 10 9.32 -0.40 1.82
C ILE A 10 7.94 0.24 2.02
N SER A 11 7.30 0.68 0.94
CA SER A 11 5.94 1.23 0.99
C SER A 11 4.92 0.19 1.47
N ALA A 12 5.07 -1.07 1.05
CA ALA A 12 4.20 -2.15 1.49
C ALA A 12 4.32 -2.43 2.98
N MET A 13 5.52 -2.34 3.57
CA MET A 13 5.69 -2.47 5.03
C MET A 13 4.91 -1.40 5.80
N ILE A 14 4.90 -0.16 5.30
CA ILE A 14 4.10 0.93 5.89
C ILE A 14 2.60 0.61 5.77
N LEU A 15 2.16 0.19 4.59
CA LEU A 15 0.75 -0.18 4.36
C LEU A 15 0.31 -1.39 5.20
N GLN A 16 1.18 -2.38 5.42
CA GLN A 16 0.91 -3.52 6.30
C GLN A 16 0.72 -3.08 7.75
N LYS A 17 1.51 -2.12 8.22
CA LYS A 17 1.35 -1.55 9.57
C LYS A 17 0.00 -0.84 9.70
N LEU A 18 -0.34 0.02 8.75
CA LEU A 18 -1.64 0.72 8.73
C LEU A 18 -2.82 -0.26 8.66
N LYS A 19 -2.72 -1.29 7.82
CA LYS A 19 -3.71 -2.38 7.75
C LYS A 19 -3.87 -3.05 9.12
N THR A 20 -2.76 -3.44 9.75
CA THR A 20 -2.80 -4.10 11.06
C THR A 20 -3.45 -3.23 12.12
N ASP A 21 -3.18 -1.92 12.13
CA ASP A 21 -3.78 -0.98 13.06
C ASP A 21 -5.29 -0.85 12.83
N ALA A 22 -5.73 -0.80 11.57
CA ALA A 22 -7.14 -0.78 11.22
C ALA A 22 -7.85 -2.11 11.58
N GLU A 23 -7.21 -3.26 11.34
CA GLU A 23 -7.74 -4.57 11.72
C GLU A 23 -7.90 -4.69 13.24
N ASN A 24 -6.91 -4.23 14.01
CA ASN A 24 -6.96 -4.23 15.48
C ASN A 24 -8.07 -3.33 16.02
N TYR A 25 -8.28 -2.16 15.39
CA TYR A 25 -9.32 -1.23 15.79
C TYR A 25 -10.73 -1.77 15.50
N LEU A 26 -10.94 -2.39 14.33
CA LEU A 26 -12.25 -2.87 13.91
C LEU A 26 -12.56 -4.31 14.35
N GLY A 27 -11.56 -5.07 14.78
CA GLY A 27 -11.71 -6.48 15.17
C GLY A 27 -11.99 -7.43 14.01
N GLN A 28 -11.69 -7.01 12.77
CA GLN A 28 -11.94 -7.81 11.56
C GLN A 28 -10.83 -7.63 10.53
N LYS A 29 -10.74 -8.56 9.58
CA LYS A 29 -9.76 -8.50 8.49
C LYS A 29 -10.08 -7.40 7.49
N ILE A 30 -9.05 -6.69 7.05
CA ILE A 30 -9.15 -5.68 5.99
C ILE A 30 -8.44 -6.22 4.76
N THR A 31 -9.19 -6.37 3.67
CA THR A 31 -8.70 -6.94 2.41
C THR A 31 -8.67 -5.93 1.28
N GLU A 32 -9.39 -4.81 1.39
CA GLU A 32 -9.57 -3.84 0.31
C GLU A 32 -9.17 -2.44 0.78
N ALA A 33 -8.60 -1.62 -0.12
CA ALA A 33 -8.21 -0.26 0.21
C ALA A 33 -8.33 0.70 -0.99
N VAL A 34 -8.52 1.98 -0.65
CA VAL A 34 -8.32 3.12 -1.54
C VAL A 34 -7.06 3.84 -1.05
N ILE A 35 -6.11 4.10 -1.96
CA ILE A 35 -4.80 4.68 -1.61
C ILE A 35 -4.63 6.01 -2.34
N THR A 36 -4.16 7.03 -1.64
CA THR A 36 -3.89 8.35 -2.23
C THR A 36 -2.51 8.42 -2.86
N VAL A 37 -2.35 9.24 -3.90
CA VAL A 37 -1.08 9.60 -4.54
C VAL A 37 -1.09 11.08 -4.91
N PRO A 38 0.07 11.73 -5.04
CA PRO A 38 0.13 13.10 -5.56
C PRO A 38 -0.41 13.21 -6.99
N ALA A 39 -1.10 14.32 -7.29
CA ALA A 39 -1.70 14.54 -8.61
C ALA A 39 -0.70 14.50 -9.78
N TYR A 40 0.56 14.84 -9.53
CA TYR A 40 1.64 14.87 -10.52
C TYR A 40 2.36 13.53 -10.71
N PHE A 41 1.94 12.45 -10.02
CA PHE A 41 2.53 11.13 -10.24
C PHE A 41 2.31 10.64 -11.67
N SER A 42 3.40 10.16 -12.28
CA SER A 42 3.34 9.44 -13.55
C SER A 42 2.55 8.14 -13.42
N ASP A 43 2.19 7.55 -14.55
CA ASP A 43 1.53 6.23 -14.58
C ASP A 43 2.40 5.15 -13.91
N SER A 44 3.72 5.21 -14.08
CA SER A 44 4.65 4.26 -13.45
C SER A 44 4.69 4.41 -11.92
N GLN A 45 4.66 5.64 -11.40
CA GLN A 45 4.62 5.90 -9.96
C GLN A 45 3.27 5.48 -9.36
N ARG A 46 2.15 5.75 -10.07
CA ARG A 46 0.81 5.27 -9.68
C ARG A 46 0.75 3.74 -9.62
N GLN A 47 1.34 3.07 -10.61
CA GLN A 47 1.40 1.61 -10.66
C GLN A 47 2.26 1.06 -9.52
N ALA A 48 3.42 1.67 -9.22
CA ALA A 48 4.27 1.30 -8.10
C ALA A 48 3.54 1.40 -6.74
N THR A 49 2.74 2.46 -6.52
CA THR A 49 1.90 2.58 -5.32
C THR A 49 0.82 1.50 -5.26
N LYS A 50 0.19 1.18 -6.40
CA LYS A 50 -0.80 0.09 -6.48
C LYS A 50 -0.16 -1.26 -6.15
N ASP A 51 1.04 -1.51 -6.62
CA ASP A 51 1.76 -2.77 -6.36
C ASP A 51 2.25 -2.87 -4.92
N ALA A 52 2.66 -1.76 -4.30
CA ALA A 52 2.90 -1.71 -2.85
C ALA A 52 1.65 -2.13 -2.05
N GLY A 53 0.45 -1.68 -2.45
CA GLY A 53 -0.81 -2.11 -1.85
C GLY A 53 -1.04 -3.62 -1.97
N LYS A 54 -0.78 -4.20 -3.14
CA LYS A 54 -0.90 -5.66 -3.34
C LYS A 54 0.10 -6.44 -2.48
N ILE A 55 1.36 -6.00 -2.42
CA ILE A 55 2.40 -6.62 -1.56
C ILE A 55 2.00 -6.54 -0.09
N ALA A 56 1.29 -5.48 0.31
CA ALA A 56 0.72 -5.33 1.64
C ALA A 56 -0.50 -6.23 1.92
N GLY A 57 -0.95 -7.03 0.94
CA GLY A 57 -2.13 -7.88 1.05
C GLY A 57 -3.44 -7.08 1.04
N LEU A 58 -3.48 -6.00 0.27
CA LEU A 58 -4.67 -5.18 0.03
C LEU A 58 -5.02 -5.22 -1.47
N GLU A 59 -6.29 -5.48 -1.77
CA GLU A 59 -6.87 -5.22 -3.08
C GLU A 59 -7.10 -3.72 -3.22
N VAL A 60 -6.32 -3.09 -4.10
CA VAL A 60 -6.39 -1.65 -4.33
C VAL A 60 -7.56 -1.35 -5.29
N LYS A 61 -8.69 -0.92 -4.72
CA LYS A 61 -9.92 -0.61 -5.47
C LYS A 61 -9.76 0.66 -6.30
N ARG A 62 -9.06 1.65 -5.76
CA ARG A 62 -8.83 2.93 -6.43
C ARG A 62 -7.56 3.61 -5.94
N ILE A 63 -6.91 4.32 -6.85
CA ILE A 63 -5.89 5.32 -6.53
C ILE A 63 -6.52 6.70 -6.69
N ILE A 64 -6.44 7.55 -5.67
CA ILE A 64 -7.03 8.91 -5.65
C ILE A 64 -5.93 9.97 -5.56
N ASN A 65 -6.15 11.10 -6.21
CA ASN A 65 -5.28 12.26 -6.25
C ASN A 65 -5.78 13.41 -5.38
#